data_AF-A0A966Y0J5-F1
#
_entry.id   AF-A0A966Y0J5-F1
#
_cell.length_a   1.000
_cell.length_b   1.000
_cell.length_c   1.000
_cell.angle_alpha   90.00
_cell.angle_beta   90.00
_cell.angle_gamma   90.00
#
_symmetry.space_group_name_H-M   'P 1'
#
loop_
_entity.id
_entity.type
_entity.pdbx_description
1 polymer ?
#
loop_
_entity_poly.entity_id
_entity_poly.type
_entity_poly.pdbx_seq_one_letter_code
_entity_poly.pdbx_strand_id
1 'polypeptide(L)'
;MADADVERVYPQGTSTGRYRSGQEPLVGSSGDRDFDRALAETLAKCADLFEVLPGFAFFDDHNGLNAYATNRVRMQRADGTVLMGQRLLARLLRQPEAPDACVAAVCAHEFGHILQFKLGLADRLKKGQSTVKRIELQADFFAGYFAGTRKRERQAFPAAVFAMTQFTFGDNMVNSPDHHGTADERAAAVVKGFEASYRQKLNLNDAIATSLRYVSVL
;
A
#
# COMPACT_ATOMS: atom_id res chain seq x y z
N MET A 1 13.78 -17.61 -12.94
CA MET A 1 14.36 -16.44 -13.65
C MET A 1 13.36 -15.30 -13.52
N ALA A 2 13.58 -14.26 -12.72
CA ALA A 2 14.57 -14.07 -11.68
C ALA A 2 13.92 -13.19 -10.60
N ASP A 3 14.09 -13.57 -9.34
CA ASP A 3 13.65 -12.90 -8.11
C ASP A 3 14.31 -11.52 -7.88
N ALA A 4 15.00 -10.97 -8.88
CA ALA A 4 15.91 -9.83 -8.74
C ALA A 4 15.20 -8.51 -8.42
N ASP A 5 13.99 -8.26 -8.95
CA ASP A 5 13.36 -6.94 -8.80
C ASP A 5 12.69 -6.77 -7.42
N VAL A 6 12.07 -7.83 -6.88
CA VAL A 6 11.52 -7.82 -5.51
C VAL A 6 12.66 -7.75 -4.49
N GLU A 7 13.73 -8.50 -4.69
CA GLU A 7 14.91 -8.50 -3.81
C GLU A 7 15.75 -7.21 -3.95
N ARG A 8 15.61 -6.48 -5.07
CA ARG A 8 16.22 -5.16 -5.28
C ARG A 8 15.47 -4.02 -4.58
N VAL A 9 14.15 -4.13 -4.48
CA VAL A 9 13.32 -3.16 -3.73
C VAL A 9 13.29 -3.51 -2.24
N TYR A 10 13.25 -4.80 -1.90
CA TYR A 10 13.16 -5.34 -0.54
C TYR A 10 14.26 -6.41 -0.28
N PRO A 11 15.54 -6.03 -0.12
CA PRO A 11 16.66 -6.97 0.03
C PRO A 11 16.58 -7.76 1.34
N GLN A 12 16.88 -9.07 1.30
CA GLN A 12 16.90 -10.01 2.44
C GLN A 12 17.50 -9.36 3.70
N GLY A 13 16.66 -9.08 4.70
CA GLY A 13 17.08 -8.31 5.87
C GLY A 13 15.97 -7.72 6.74
N THR A 14 14.73 -7.59 6.24
CA THR A 14 13.62 -7.15 7.09
C THR A 14 13.33 -8.16 8.17
N SER A 15 13.07 -7.67 9.37
CA SER A 15 12.54 -8.42 10.51
C SER A 15 11.08 -8.85 10.32
N THR A 16 10.71 -9.32 9.13
CA THR A 16 9.46 -10.00 8.81
C THR A 16 9.83 -11.39 8.27
N GLY A 17 9.62 -12.42 9.08
CA GLY A 17 10.36 -13.67 8.93
C GLY A 17 10.08 -14.44 7.63
N ARG A 18 11.18 -14.91 7.01
CA ARG A 18 11.36 -16.11 6.16
C ARG A 18 10.45 -16.40 4.97
N TYR A 19 9.41 -15.62 4.66
CA TYR A 19 8.62 -15.78 3.44
C TYR A 19 8.61 -14.47 2.64
N ARG A 20 9.62 -14.34 1.78
CA ARG A 20 9.77 -13.29 0.76
C ARG A 20 9.86 -13.90 -0.65
N SER A 21 9.49 -15.17 -0.81
CA SER A 21 9.69 -15.87 -2.08
C SER A 21 8.63 -15.52 -3.13
N GLY A 22 7.49 -14.93 -2.72
CA GLY A 22 6.37 -14.69 -3.62
C GLY A 22 5.68 -16.00 -4.05
N GLN A 23 5.95 -17.10 -3.36
CA GLN A 23 5.40 -18.44 -3.61
C GLN A 23 4.49 -18.92 -2.46
N GLU A 24 4.15 -18.03 -1.53
CA GLU A 24 3.34 -18.34 -0.35
C GLU A 24 1.99 -18.94 -0.78
N PRO A 25 1.49 -20.01 -0.15
CA PRO A 25 0.18 -20.57 -0.48
C PRO A 25 -0.92 -19.50 -0.40
N LEU A 26 -1.73 -19.41 -1.46
CA LEU A 26 -2.79 -18.41 -1.56
C LEU A 26 -4.06 -18.91 -0.89
N VAL A 27 -4.67 -18.06 -0.07
CA VAL A 27 -6.01 -18.25 0.48
C VAL A 27 -6.95 -17.28 -0.22
N GLY A 28 -8.04 -17.79 -0.80
CA GLY A 28 -8.94 -17.03 -1.66
C GLY A 28 -10.03 -16.23 -0.94
N SER A 29 -10.15 -16.36 0.39
CA SER A 29 -11.23 -15.75 1.18
C SER A 29 -10.78 -15.46 2.61
N SER A 30 -11.36 -14.43 3.24
CA SER A 30 -11.18 -14.15 4.66
C SER A 30 -11.94 -15.11 5.57
N GLY A 31 -12.91 -15.86 5.03
CA GLY A 31 -13.87 -16.66 5.78
C GLY A 31 -15.20 -15.93 6.09
N ASP A 32 -15.30 -14.62 5.83
CA ASP A 32 -16.53 -13.83 5.94
C ASP A 32 -16.97 -13.32 4.56
N ARG A 33 -18.14 -13.79 4.10
CA ARG A 33 -18.64 -13.49 2.75
C ARG A 33 -19.08 -12.04 2.56
N ASP A 34 -19.61 -11.41 3.60
CA ASP A 34 -20.09 -10.04 3.51
C ASP A 34 -18.90 -9.08 3.53
N PHE A 35 -17.91 -9.36 4.37
CA PHE A 35 -16.64 -8.67 4.34
C PHE A 35 -15.90 -8.85 3.00
N ASP A 36 -15.78 -10.08 2.49
CA ASP A 36 -15.12 -10.34 1.21
C ASP A 36 -15.76 -9.57 0.05
N ARG A 37 -17.10 -9.43 0.05
CA ARG A 37 -17.82 -8.62 -0.93
C ARG A 37 -17.49 -7.13 -0.80
N ALA A 38 -17.53 -6.59 0.42
CA ALA A 38 -17.19 -5.18 0.68
C ALA A 38 -15.73 -4.87 0.36
N LEU A 39 -14.82 -5.81 0.64
CA LEU A 39 -13.42 -5.71 0.26
C LEU A 39 -13.26 -5.71 -1.26
N ALA A 40 -13.92 -6.64 -1.98
CA ALA A 40 -13.88 -6.68 -3.44
C ALA A 40 -14.33 -5.36 -4.09
N GLU A 41 -15.40 -4.74 -3.58
CA GLU A 41 -15.82 -3.41 -4.04
C GLU A 41 -14.78 -2.31 -3.77
N THR A 42 -14.06 -2.41 -2.66
CA THR A 42 -12.99 -1.47 -2.31
C THR A 42 -11.77 -1.66 -3.21
N LEU A 43 -11.39 -2.90 -3.47
CA LEU A 43 -10.28 -3.26 -4.36
C LEU A 43 -10.59 -2.84 -5.81
N ALA A 44 -11.82 -3.03 -6.28
CA ALA A 44 -12.25 -2.55 -7.59
C ALA A 44 -12.10 -1.03 -7.73
N LYS A 45 -12.49 -0.27 -6.70
CA LYS A 45 -12.29 1.20 -6.70
C LYS A 45 -10.83 1.60 -6.68
N CYS A 46 -9.96 0.85 -6.01
CA CYS A 46 -8.52 1.09 -6.06
C CYS A 46 -7.97 0.81 -7.46
N ALA A 47 -8.37 -0.31 -8.07
CA ALA A 47 -7.99 -0.70 -9.43
C ALA A 47 -8.38 0.38 -10.44
N ASP A 48 -9.64 0.83 -10.40
CA ASP A 48 -10.15 1.89 -11.28
C ASP A 48 -9.43 3.21 -11.07
N LEU A 49 -9.24 3.63 -9.82
CA LEU A 49 -8.62 4.93 -9.50
C LEU A 49 -7.15 5.01 -9.92
N PHE A 50 -6.41 3.90 -9.75
CA PHE A 50 -4.99 3.83 -10.06
C PHE A 50 -4.70 3.26 -11.45
N GLU A 51 -5.74 2.89 -12.20
CA GLU A 51 -5.62 2.27 -13.52
C GLU A 51 -4.70 1.03 -13.50
N VAL A 52 -4.83 0.19 -12.47
CA VAL A 52 -4.08 -1.05 -12.27
C VAL A 52 -5.00 -2.26 -12.09
N LEU A 53 -4.52 -3.45 -12.43
CA LEU A 53 -5.26 -4.69 -12.21
C LEU A 53 -4.38 -5.74 -11.49
N PRO A 54 -4.15 -5.65 -10.17
CA PRO A 54 -3.41 -6.68 -9.46
C PRO A 54 -4.27 -7.90 -9.16
N GLY A 55 -3.64 -9.07 -9.05
CA GLY A 55 -4.22 -10.19 -8.30
C GLY A 55 -4.28 -9.83 -6.81
N PHE A 56 -5.27 -10.34 -6.09
CA PHE A 56 -5.36 -10.16 -4.63
C PHE A 56 -5.58 -11.51 -3.98
N ALA A 57 -4.83 -11.81 -2.92
CA ALA A 57 -5.02 -13.02 -2.14
C ALA A 57 -4.59 -12.83 -0.69
N PHE A 58 -5.06 -13.72 0.17
CA PHE A 58 -4.60 -13.80 1.55
C PHE A 58 -3.46 -14.83 1.68
N PHE A 59 -2.64 -14.68 2.72
CA PHE A 59 -1.62 -15.67 3.09
C PHE A 59 -1.44 -15.74 4.61
N ASP A 60 -0.81 -16.82 5.09
CA ASP A 60 -0.48 -16.96 6.51
C ASP A 60 0.82 -16.20 6.85
N ASP A 61 0.66 -15.10 7.57
CA ASP A 61 1.71 -14.20 8.02
C ASP A 61 2.22 -14.55 9.44
N HIS A 62 2.35 -15.84 9.76
CA HIS A 62 2.72 -16.29 11.11
C HIS A 62 4.06 -15.80 11.61
N ASN A 63 4.95 -15.41 10.70
CA ASN A 63 6.30 -14.92 10.98
C ASN A 63 6.38 -13.39 11.18
N GLY A 64 5.25 -12.70 11.17
CA GLY A 64 5.16 -11.26 11.39
C GLY A 64 3.99 -10.67 10.60
N LEU A 65 3.22 -9.79 11.24
CA LEU A 65 2.05 -9.15 10.62
C LEU A 65 2.48 -8.39 9.36
N ASN A 66 1.92 -8.74 8.20
CA ASN A 66 2.38 -8.16 6.95
C ASN A 66 1.28 -8.09 5.86
N ALA A 67 1.39 -7.09 5.01
CA ALA A 67 0.80 -7.05 3.68
C ALA A 67 1.89 -6.56 2.72
N TYR A 68 1.86 -7.01 1.46
CA TYR A 68 2.82 -6.52 0.48
C TYR A 68 2.32 -6.70 -0.96
N ALA A 69 2.76 -5.80 -1.82
CA ALA A 69 2.63 -5.89 -3.26
C ALA A 69 3.91 -6.49 -3.89
N THR A 70 3.72 -7.23 -4.97
CA THR A 70 4.81 -7.74 -5.81
C THR A 70 4.47 -7.54 -7.28
N ASN A 71 5.50 -7.29 -8.11
CA ASN A 71 5.36 -7.29 -9.58
C ASN A 71 5.10 -8.69 -10.16
N ARG A 72 5.12 -9.76 -9.34
CA ARG A 72 4.81 -11.11 -9.79
C ARG A 72 3.34 -11.25 -10.13
N VAL A 73 3.08 -11.81 -11.30
CA VAL A 73 1.76 -12.14 -11.80
C VAL A 73 1.40 -13.54 -11.32
N ARG A 74 0.66 -13.65 -10.21
CA ARG A 74 0.20 -14.94 -9.65
C ARG A 74 -1.21 -15.33 -10.09
N MET A 75 -1.86 -14.43 -10.84
CA MET A 75 -3.18 -14.59 -11.45
C MET A 75 -3.11 -14.09 -12.90
N GLN A 76 -3.88 -14.67 -13.82
CA GLN A 76 -3.78 -14.30 -15.24
C GLN A 76 -4.06 -12.80 -15.47
N ARG A 77 -3.26 -12.15 -16.33
CA ARG A 77 -3.41 -10.75 -16.78
C ARG A 77 -3.34 -9.69 -15.67
N ALA A 78 -2.54 -9.91 -14.64
CA ALA A 78 -2.38 -8.95 -13.56
C ALA A 78 -1.15 -8.03 -13.74
N ASP A 79 -1.24 -6.78 -13.27
CA ASP A 79 -0.13 -5.81 -13.19
C ASP A 79 0.85 -6.14 -12.02
N GLY A 80 0.51 -7.15 -11.21
CA GLY A 80 1.24 -7.63 -10.04
C GLY A 80 0.30 -8.40 -9.12
N THR A 81 0.71 -8.65 -7.88
CA THR A 81 -0.12 -9.32 -6.87
C THR A 81 -0.01 -8.59 -5.53
N VAL A 82 -1.14 -8.36 -4.88
CA VAL A 82 -1.22 -7.91 -3.48
C VAL A 82 -1.52 -9.12 -2.59
N LEU A 83 -0.73 -9.26 -1.53
CA LEU A 83 -0.87 -10.33 -0.54
C LEU A 83 -1.17 -9.73 0.82
N MET A 84 -2.32 -10.09 1.39
CA MET A 84 -2.77 -9.64 2.71
C MET A 84 -2.60 -10.75 3.75
N GLY A 85 -1.83 -10.50 4.80
CA GLY A 85 -1.66 -11.43 5.90
C GLY A 85 -2.95 -11.60 6.70
N GLN A 86 -3.33 -12.84 7.00
CA GLN A 86 -4.56 -13.13 7.74
C GLN A 86 -4.53 -12.59 9.18
N ARG A 87 -3.38 -12.58 9.84
CA ARG A 87 -3.23 -12.04 11.20
C ARG A 87 -3.20 -10.51 11.18
N LEU A 88 -2.58 -9.90 10.17
CA LEU A 88 -2.68 -8.46 9.94
C LEU A 88 -4.14 -8.06 9.71
N LEU A 89 -4.85 -8.75 8.81
CA LEU A 89 -6.28 -8.53 8.58
C LEU A 89 -7.06 -8.60 9.89
N ALA A 90 -6.88 -9.67 10.68
CA ALA A 90 -7.54 -9.82 11.97
C ALA A 90 -7.20 -8.69 12.94
N ARG A 91 -5.97 -8.15 12.92
CA ARG A 91 -5.58 -6.99 13.74
C ARG A 91 -6.30 -5.71 13.29
N LEU A 92 -6.42 -5.47 12.00
CA LEU A 92 -7.11 -4.30 11.44
C LEU A 92 -8.60 -4.35 11.75
N LEU A 93 -9.21 -5.53 11.65
CA LEU A 93 -10.62 -5.75 11.96
C LEU A 93 -10.98 -5.59 13.45
N ARG A 94 -9.97 -5.61 14.34
CA ARG A 94 -10.15 -5.33 15.78
C ARG A 94 -10.03 -3.84 16.12
N GLN A 95 -9.73 -2.96 15.17
CA GLN A 95 -9.68 -1.53 15.45
C GLN A 95 -11.09 -1.01 15.79
N PRO A 96 -11.23 -0.21 16.86
CA PRO A 96 -12.54 0.24 17.33
C PRO A 96 -13.19 1.24 16.36
N GLU A 97 -12.39 2.02 15.64
CA GLU A 97 -12.84 3.06 14.73
C GLU A 97 -12.71 2.60 13.27
N ALA A 98 -13.85 2.34 12.63
CA ALA A 98 -13.97 2.01 11.20
C ALA A 98 -12.94 0.95 10.71
N PRO A 99 -13.01 -0.30 11.20
CA PRO A 99 -12.06 -1.36 10.84
C PRO A 99 -11.93 -1.58 9.33
N ASP A 100 -13.03 -1.48 8.57
CA ASP A 100 -13.02 -1.59 7.11
C ASP A 100 -12.15 -0.51 6.45
N ALA A 101 -12.08 0.70 7.04
CA ALA A 101 -11.24 1.78 6.55
C ALA A 101 -9.76 1.55 6.86
N CYS A 102 -9.44 0.87 7.96
CA CYS A 102 -8.06 0.43 8.26
C CYS A 102 -7.59 -0.58 7.20
N VAL A 103 -8.44 -1.55 6.84
CA VAL A 103 -8.14 -2.51 5.75
C VAL A 103 -8.01 -1.79 4.42
N ALA A 104 -8.92 -0.88 4.10
CA ALA A 104 -8.86 -0.09 2.86
C ALA A 104 -7.59 0.76 2.78
N ALA A 105 -7.11 1.29 3.91
CA ALA A 105 -5.87 2.08 3.96
C ALA A 105 -4.64 1.26 3.60
N VAL A 106 -4.53 0.03 4.13
CA VAL A 106 -3.46 -0.89 3.76
C VAL A 106 -3.59 -1.33 2.30
N CYS A 107 -4.79 -1.70 1.84
CA CYS A 107 -4.98 -2.11 0.44
C CYS A 107 -4.65 -0.98 -0.55
N ALA A 108 -5.06 0.26 -0.27
CA ALA A 108 -4.76 1.39 -1.14
C ALA A 108 -3.26 1.72 -1.18
N HIS A 109 -2.54 1.51 -0.07
CA HIS A 109 -1.08 1.60 -0.03
C HIS A 109 -0.44 0.52 -0.92
N GLU A 110 -0.86 -0.74 -0.80
CA GLU A 110 -0.33 -1.82 -1.65
C GLU A 110 -0.64 -1.63 -3.14
N PHE A 111 -1.82 -1.11 -3.47
CA PHE A 111 -2.13 -0.75 -4.87
C PHE A 111 -1.27 0.41 -5.37
N GLY A 112 -0.87 1.33 -4.48
CA GLY A 112 0.14 2.34 -4.77
C GLY A 112 1.47 1.73 -5.21
N HIS A 113 1.92 0.65 -4.57
CA HIS A 113 3.09 -0.10 -5.02
C HIS A 113 2.88 -0.79 -6.37
N ILE A 114 1.70 -1.36 -6.64
CA ILE A 114 1.40 -1.92 -7.98
C ILE A 114 1.51 -0.84 -9.06
N LEU A 115 0.99 0.36 -8.80
CA LEU A 115 1.13 1.50 -9.71
C LEU A 115 2.61 1.89 -9.91
N GLN A 116 3.41 1.89 -8.83
CA GLN A 116 4.84 2.14 -8.93
C GLN A 116 5.56 1.10 -9.78
N PHE A 117 5.23 -0.18 -9.64
CA PHE A 117 5.82 -1.25 -10.45
C PHE A 117 5.42 -1.09 -11.91
N LYS A 118 4.13 -0.90 -12.19
CA LYS A 118 3.60 -0.72 -13.55
C LYS A 118 4.28 0.41 -14.31
N LEU A 119 4.61 1.51 -13.61
CA LEU A 119 5.18 2.72 -14.20
C LEU A 119 6.71 2.86 -13.99
N GLY A 120 7.37 1.87 -13.38
CA GLY A 120 8.80 1.92 -13.06
C GLY A 120 9.18 3.06 -12.10
N LEU A 121 8.26 3.51 -11.24
CA LEU A 121 8.50 4.60 -10.29
C LEU A 121 9.38 4.15 -9.11
N ALA A 122 9.24 2.89 -8.67
CA ALA A 122 10.00 2.36 -7.55
C ALA A 122 11.52 2.46 -7.80
N ASP A 123 11.99 2.02 -8.97
CA ASP A 123 13.39 2.11 -9.37
C ASP A 123 13.89 3.56 -9.44
N ARG A 124 13.05 4.46 -9.97
CA ARG A 124 13.38 5.90 -10.04
C ARG A 124 13.53 6.50 -8.66
N LEU A 125 12.70 6.11 -7.70
CA LEU A 125 12.73 6.60 -6.33
C LEU A 125 13.86 5.99 -5.50
N LYS A 126 14.23 4.73 -5.75
CA LYS A 126 15.34 4.06 -5.06
C LYS A 126 16.71 4.54 -5.54
N LYS A 127 16.82 5.03 -6.77
CA LYS A 127 18.10 5.42 -7.37
C LYS A 127 18.81 6.49 -6.52
N GLY A 128 20.00 6.13 -6.01
CA GLY A 128 20.81 7.01 -5.17
C GLY A 128 20.31 7.17 -3.73
N GLN A 129 19.35 6.34 -3.28
CA GLN A 129 18.84 6.33 -1.91
C GLN A 129 19.32 5.09 -1.17
N SER A 130 19.70 5.25 0.10
CA SER A 130 20.09 4.14 0.97
C SER A 130 18.88 3.36 1.51
N THR A 131 17.72 4.01 1.64
CA THR A 131 16.51 3.45 2.27
C THR A 131 15.36 3.26 1.26
N VAL A 132 14.30 2.57 1.65
CA VAL A 132 13.05 2.44 0.86
C VAL A 132 12.06 3.57 1.12
N LYS A 133 12.34 4.46 2.08
CA LYS A 133 11.47 5.55 2.54
C LYS A 133 10.68 6.26 1.44
N ARG A 134 11.34 6.70 0.35
CA ARG A 134 10.65 7.44 -0.72
C ARG A 134 9.60 6.63 -1.47
N ILE A 135 9.83 5.32 -1.61
CA ILE A 135 8.89 4.39 -2.24
C ILE A 135 7.65 4.25 -1.35
N GLU A 136 7.88 4.01 -0.05
CA GLU A 136 6.85 3.82 0.97
C GLU A 136 6.00 5.09 1.17
N LEU A 137 6.63 6.26 1.33
CA LEU A 137 5.91 7.54 1.47
C LEU A 137 5.11 7.90 0.21
N GLN A 138 5.54 7.47 -0.98
CA GLN A 138 4.73 7.68 -2.18
C GLN A 138 3.53 6.73 -2.20
N ALA A 139 3.67 5.49 -1.73
CA ALA A 139 2.52 4.58 -1.56
C ALA A 139 1.52 5.13 -0.53
N ASP A 140 2.00 5.73 0.57
CA ASP A 140 1.15 6.44 1.54
C ASP A 140 0.43 7.65 0.93
N PHE A 141 1.12 8.40 0.07
CA PHE A 141 0.48 9.45 -0.71
C PHE A 141 -0.66 8.88 -1.56
N PHE A 142 -0.47 7.76 -2.25
CA PHE A 142 -1.54 7.15 -3.04
C PHE A 142 -2.70 6.66 -2.16
N ALA A 143 -2.43 6.08 -1.00
CA ALA A 143 -3.47 5.72 -0.03
C ALA A 143 -4.31 6.94 0.41
N GLY A 144 -3.65 8.07 0.66
CA GLY A 144 -4.32 9.34 0.94
C GLY A 144 -5.14 9.86 -0.24
N TYR A 145 -4.61 9.76 -1.46
CA TYR A 145 -5.29 10.15 -2.68
C TYR A 145 -6.59 9.35 -2.88
N PHE A 146 -6.56 8.04 -2.63
CA PHE A 146 -7.76 7.20 -2.59
C PHE A 146 -8.75 7.68 -1.53
N ALA A 147 -8.30 7.93 -0.29
CA ALA A 147 -9.17 8.41 0.78
C ALA A 147 -9.85 9.74 0.44
N GLY A 148 -9.13 10.67 -0.20
CA GLY A 148 -9.67 11.94 -0.69
C GLY A 148 -10.76 11.75 -1.74
N THR A 149 -10.55 10.84 -2.69
CA THR A 149 -11.54 10.50 -3.72
C THR A 149 -12.81 9.92 -3.09
N ARG A 150 -12.66 8.95 -2.18
CA ARG A 150 -13.79 8.34 -1.47
C ARG A 150 -14.56 9.34 -0.60
N LYS A 151 -13.86 10.31 0.01
CA LYS A 151 -14.49 11.40 0.78
C LYS A 151 -15.33 12.33 -0.08
N ARG A 152 -14.93 12.58 -1.33
CA ARG A 152 -15.72 13.37 -2.29
C ARG A 152 -16.99 12.63 -2.72
N GLU A 153 -16.89 11.32 -2.92
CA GLU A 153 -18.03 10.47 -3.30
C GLU A 153 -19.00 10.24 -2.13
N ARG A 154 -18.47 10.13 -0.91
CA ARG A 154 -19.24 9.93 0.31
C ARG A 154 -18.67 10.79 1.43
N GLN A 155 -19.36 11.87 1.78
CA GLN A 155 -18.95 12.80 2.83
C GLN A 155 -18.72 12.11 4.18
N ALA A 156 -19.43 11.02 4.48
CA ALA A 156 -19.26 10.24 5.71
C ALA A 156 -18.04 9.28 5.69
N PHE A 157 -17.28 9.19 4.60
CA PHE A 157 -16.10 8.32 4.52
C PHE A 157 -15.06 8.71 5.58
N PRO A 158 -14.52 7.75 6.38
CA PRO A 158 -13.62 8.03 7.50
C PRO A 158 -12.17 8.22 7.03
N ALA A 159 -11.92 9.20 6.17
CA ALA A 159 -10.61 9.43 5.55
C ALA A 159 -9.45 9.64 6.55
N ALA A 160 -9.73 10.19 7.74
CA ALA A 160 -8.71 10.39 8.77
C ALA A 160 -8.08 9.07 9.27
N VAL A 161 -8.83 7.97 9.22
CA VAL A 161 -8.37 6.63 9.63
C VAL A 161 -7.20 6.17 8.77
N PHE A 162 -7.07 6.63 7.53
CA PHE A 162 -5.93 6.28 6.67
C PHE A 162 -4.62 6.83 7.24
N ALA A 163 -4.61 8.09 7.68
CA ALA A 163 -3.41 8.70 8.24
C ALA A 163 -3.05 8.04 9.58
N MET A 164 -4.05 7.76 10.43
CA MET A 164 -3.85 7.03 11.68
C MET A 164 -3.33 5.61 11.45
N THR A 165 -3.87 4.90 10.45
CA THR A 165 -3.43 3.54 10.12
C THR A 165 -1.96 3.56 9.68
N GLN A 166 -1.57 4.44 8.75
CA GLN A 166 -0.20 4.49 8.27
C GLN A 166 0.79 5.02 9.32
N PHE A 167 0.35 5.90 10.22
CA PHE A 167 1.14 6.30 11.39
C PHE A 167 1.63 5.08 12.19
N THR A 168 0.80 4.04 12.35
CA THR A 168 1.16 2.87 13.16
C THR A 168 2.22 1.93 12.56
N PHE A 169 2.57 2.07 11.28
CA PHE A 169 3.69 1.31 10.69
C PHE A 169 4.96 2.15 10.46
N GLY A 170 5.01 3.38 10.96
CA GLY A 170 6.25 4.16 10.95
C GLY A 170 7.33 3.56 11.86
N ASP A 171 8.59 3.84 11.55
CA ASP A 171 9.75 3.36 12.30
C ASP A 171 10.79 4.48 12.50
N ASN A 172 11.72 4.29 13.44
CA ASN A 172 12.81 5.23 13.73
C ASN A 172 14.19 4.71 13.27
N MET A 173 14.22 3.68 12.43
CA MET A 173 15.44 3.01 11.98
C MET A 173 16.10 3.76 10.81
N VAL A 174 16.34 5.06 10.94
CA VAL A 174 16.72 5.96 9.82
C VAL A 174 17.97 5.55 9.02
N ASN A 175 18.85 4.74 9.61
CA ASN A 175 20.07 4.23 8.96
C ASN A 175 19.89 2.81 8.36
N SER A 176 18.70 2.21 8.51
CA SER A 176 18.36 0.92 7.94
C SER A 176 17.97 1.06 6.47
N PRO A 177 18.46 0.20 5.57
CA PRO A 177 17.94 0.11 4.20
C PRO A 177 16.43 -0.12 4.15
N ASP A 178 15.89 -0.73 5.21
CA ASP A 178 14.47 -1.03 5.43
C ASP A 178 13.75 0.09 6.19
N HIS A 179 14.27 1.32 6.24
CA HIS A 179 13.53 2.44 6.82
C HIS A 179 12.39 2.86 5.89
N HIS A 180 11.16 2.76 6.38
CA HIS A 180 9.93 3.07 5.62
C HIS A 180 9.50 4.54 5.79
N GLY A 181 10.04 5.22 6.80
CA GLY A 181 9.65 6.56 7.22
C GLY A 181 9.16 6.57 8.66
N THR A 182 9.35 7.70 9.33
CA THR A 182 8.82 7.94 10.68
C THR A 182 7.29 7.98 10.66
N ALA A 183 6.66 7.73 11.81
CA ALA A 183 5.20 7.74 11.94
C ALA A 183 4.58 9.06 11.43
N ASP A 184 5.23 10.19 11.72
CA ASP A 184 4.80 11.51 11.25
C ASP A 184 4.97 11.69 9.74
N GLU A 185 6.08 11.22 9.14
CA GLU A 185 6.28 11.27 7.69
C GLU A 185 5.20 10.45 6.96
N ARG A 186 4.90 9.24 7.45
CA ARG A 186 3.87 8.36 6.87
C ARG A 186 2.48 9.00 6.93
N ALA A 187 2.09 9.54 8.08
CA ALA A 187 0.82 10.26 8.23
C ALA A 187 0.77 11.52 7.35
N ALA A 188 1.85 12.29 7.27
CA ALA A 188 1.94 13.49 6.45
C ALA A 188 1.81 13.17 4.94
N ALA A 189 2.39 12.07 4.48
CA ALA A 189 2.26 11.61 3.11
C ALA A 189 0.80 11.30 2.75
N VAL A 190 0.08 10.59 3.63
CA VAL A 190 -1.38 10.36 3.48
C VAL A 190 -2.14 11.68 3.40
N VAL A 191 -1.86 12.64 4.29
CA VAL A 191 -2.53 13.95 4.28
C VAL A 191 -2.29 14.67 2.95
N LYS A 192 -1.06 14.64 2.41
CA LYS A 192 -0.74 15.26 1.13
C LYS A 192 -1.46 14.61 -0.05
N GLY A 193 -1.56 13.28 -0.05
CA GLY A 193 -2.37 12.54 -1.02
C GLY A 193 -3.85 12.92 -0.96
N PHE A 194 -4.40 12.99 0.26
CA PHE A 194 -5.78 13.39 0.49
C PHE A 194 -6.05 14.80 -0.06
N GLU A 195 -5.17 15.76 0.21
CA GLU A 195 -5.30 17.14 -0.30
C GLU A 195 -5.29 17.19 -1.84
N ALA A 196 -4.45 16.38 -2.49
CA ALA A 196 -4.35 16.31 -3.95
C ALA A 196 -5.67 15.87 -4.60
N SER A 197 -6.36 14.87 -4.06
CA SER A 197 -7.68 14.47 -4.58
C SER A 197 -8.81 15.37 -4.10
N TYR A 198 -8.90 15.62 -2.78
CA TYR A 198 -10.07 16.25 -2.17
C TYR A 198 -10.14 17.75 -2.45
N ARG A 199 -9.04 18.47 -2.27
CA ARG A 199 -8.99 19.93 -2.42
C ARG A 199 -8.63 20.34 -3.84
N GLN A 200 -7.57 19.74 -4.38
CA GLN A 200 -6.99 20.14 -5.67
C GLN A 200 -7.67 19.44 -6.85
N LYS A 201 -8.37 18.32 -6.61
CA LYS A 201 -9.09 17.54 -7.63
C LYS A 201 -8.17 17.12 -8.79
N LEU A 202 -6.91 16.80 -8.48
CA LEU A 202 -5.97 16.32 -9.47
C LEU A 202 -6.47 15.02 -10.09
N ASN A 203 -6.19 14.81 -11.37
CA ASN A 203 -6.30 13.49 -12.00
C ASN A 203 -5.09 12.62 -11.59
N LEU A 204 -5.11 11.33 -11.96
CA LEU A 204 -4.06 10.38 -11.58
C LEU A 204 -2.66 10.83 -12.06
N ASN A 205 -2.52 11.32 -13.28
CA ASN A 205 -1.23 11.77 -13.82
C ASN A 205 -0.65 12.96 -13.05
N ASP A 206 -1.49 13.94 -12.72
CA ASP A 206 -1.10 15.11 -11.92
C ASP A 206 -0.79 14.72 -10.47
N ALA A 207 -1.53 13.75 -9.92
CA ALA A 207 -1.25 13.19 -8.60
C ALA A 207 0.09 12.43 -8.57
N ILE A 208 0.41 11.64 -9.60
CA ILE A 208 1.71 10.97 -9.76
C ILE A 208 2.82 12.03 -9.80
N ALA A 209 2.70 13.05 -10.65
CA ALA A 209 3.70 14.11 -10.74
C ALA A 209 3.88 14.86 -9.41
N THR A 210 2.79 15.11 -8.69
CA THR A 210 2.80 15.77 -7.38
C THR A 210 3.45 14.90 -6.32
N SER A 211 3.13 13.60 -6.27
CA SER A 211 3.71 12.65 -5.33
C SER A 211 5.23 12.53 -5.51
N LEU A 212 5.71 12.51 -6.76
CA LEU A 212 7.15 12.46 -7.07
C LEU A 212 7.89 13.70 -6.56
N ARG A 213 7.32 14.89 -6.77
CA ARG A 213 7.89 16.13 -6.22
C ARG A 213 7.91 16.11 -4.70
N TYR A 214 6.82 15.68 -4.07
CA TYR A 214 6.69 15.60 -2.62
C TYR A 214 7.77 14.71 -1.99
N VAL A 215 7.95 13.47 -2.46
CA VAL A 215 8.92 12.55 -1.86
C VAL A 215 10.37 12.85 -2.23
N SER A 216 10.62 13.61 -3.31
CA SER A 216 11.99 13.93 -3.76
C SER A 216 12.75 14.85 -2.81
N VAL A 217 12.03 15.60 -1.97
CA VAL A 217 12.59 16.55 -0.99
C VAL A 217 12.66 15.98 0.43
N LEU A 218 12.29 14.71 0.61
CA LEU A 218 12.32 13.98 1.88
C LEU A 218 13.51 13.02 1.97
#